data_AF-A0A1A1WJ27-F1
#
_entry.id   AF-A0A1A1WJ27-F1
#
_cell.length_a   1.000
_cell.length_b   1.000
_cell.length_c   1.000
_cell.angle_alpha   90.00
_cell.angle_beta   90.00
_cell.angle_gamma   90.00
#
_symmetry.space_group_name_H-M   'P 1'
#
loop_
_entity.id
_entity.type
_entity.pdbx_description
1 polymer ?
#
loop_
_entity_poly.entity_id
_entity_poly.type
_entity_poly.pdbx_seq_one_letter_code
_entity_poly.pdbx_strand_id
1 'polypeptide(L)'
;MIGDLLGLPMRTLRIPWYVTVLDLGPAGAVYTEGWDRHVVSTGAAAKATKRIINGQRIYPPPLTGDRAALLAAAAPDLQAAPAHEK
;
A
#
# COMPACT_ATOMS: atom_id res chain seq x y z
N MET A 1 7.40 -7.77 -11.94
CA MET A 1 8.74 -8.07 -11.38
C MET A 1 9.70 -8.21 -12.53
N ILE A 2 10.91 -7.64 -12.43
CA ILE A 2 11.99 -7.72 -13.43
C ILE A 2 12.66 -9.10 -13.28
N GLY A 3 11.98 -10.15 -13.75
CA GLY A 3 12.46 -11.52 -13.69
C GLY A 3 13.54 -11.80 -14.73
N ASP A 4 13.50 -11.11 -15.86
CA ASP A 4 14.45 -11.20 -16.97
C ASP A 4 15.91 -11.00 -16.54
N LEU A 5 16.20 -10.06 -15.63
CA LEU A 5 17.55 -9.82 -15.11
C LEU A 5 18.13 -11.04 -14.37
N LEU A 6 17.27 -11.91 -13.84
CA LEU A 6 17.62 -13.10 -13.08
C LEU A 6 17.28 -14.41 -13.84
N GLY A 7 16.87 -14.33 -15.11
CA GLY A 7 16.38 -15.49 -15.88
C GLY A 7 15.08 -16.11 -15.33
N LEU A 8 14.34 -15.38 -14.50
CA LEU A 8 13.08 -15.81 -13.89
C LEU A 8 11.87 -15.39 -14.74
N PRO A 9 10.74 -16.12 -14.66
CA PRO A 9 9.52 -15.71 -15.33
C PRO A 9 9.03 -14.34 -14.89
N MET A 10 8.63 -13.52 -15.86
CA MET A 10 7.99 -12.24 -15.60
C MET A 10 6.61 -12.46 -14.97
N ARG A 11 6.29 -11.69 -13.92
CA ARG A 11 4.94 -11.66 -13.33
C ARG A 11 4.14 -10.50 -13.91
N THR A 12 2.94 -10.77 -14.41
CA THR A 12 1.97 -9.76 -14.85
C THR A 12 1.65 -8.79 -13.71
N LEU A 13 1.67 -7.49 -13.99
CA LEU A 13 1.19 -6.49 -13.06
C LEU A 13 -0.33 -6.60 -12.93
N ARG A 14 -0.82 -6.86 -11.72
CA ARG A 14 -2.24 -6.87 -11.40
C ARG A 14 -2.50 -5.84 -10.31
N ILE A 15 -3.44 -4.93 -10.55
CA ILE A 15 -3.90 -3.91 -9.61
C ILE A 15 -5.39 -4.18 -9.34
N PRO A 16 -5.70 -5.16 -8.48
CA PRO A 16 -7.07 -5.62 -8.24
C PRO A 16 -7.97 -4.58 -7.56
N TRP A 17 -7.40 -3.65 -6.78
CA TRP A 17 -8.13 -2.55 -6.14
C TRP A 17 -7.36 -1.24 -6.31
N TYR A 18 -8.11 -0.15 -6.43
CA TYR A 18 -7.57 1.20 -6.52
C TYR A 18 -8.12 2.04 -5.37
N VAL A 19 -7.22 2.65 -4.61
CA VAL A 19 -7.57 3.45 -3.43
C VAL A 19 -6.88 4.80 -3.51
N THR A 20 -7.53 5.84 -2.99
CA THR A 20 -6.93 7.17 -2.82
C THR A 20 -7.22 7.67 -1.42
N VAL A 21 -6.17 8.03 -0.67
CA VAL A 21 -6.31 8.65 0.66
C VAL A 21 -5.69 10.05 0.66
N LEU A 22 -6.55 11.07 0.64
CA LEU A 22 -6.17 12.49 0.67
C LEU A 22 -6.08 12.97 2.12
N ASP A 23 -4.89 13.36 2.58
CA ASP A 23 -4.71 14.00 3.90
C ASP A 23 -5.06 15.48 3.82
N LEU A 24 -5.85 15.97 4.78
CA LEU A 24 -6.31 17.35 4.88
C LEU A 24 -5.67 18.08 6.08
N GLY A 25 -4.54 17.60 6.58
CA GLY A 25 -3.86 18.19 7.73
C GLY A 25 -4.67 17.96 9.02
N PRO A 26 -4.82 18.96 9.90
CA PRO A 26 -5.58 18.81 11.15
C PRO A 26 -7.04 18.38 10.95
N ALA A 27 -7.63 18.63 9.78
CA ALA A 27 -9.01 18.25 9.45
C ALA A 27 -9.21 16.74 9.19
N GLY A 28 -8.15 15.93 9.25
CA GLY A 28 -8.22 14.49 9.02
C GLY A 28 -7.83 14.12 7.59
N ALA A 29 -8.57 13.19 6.97
CA ALA A 29 -8.33 12.73 5.61
C ALA A 29 -9.64 12.21 4.96
N VAL A 30 -9.59 11.93 3.66
CA VAL A 30 -10.67 11.26 2.92
C VAL A 30 -10.09 10.02 2.24
N TYR A 31 -10.63 8.85 2.56
CA TYR A 31 -10.36 7.58 1.91
C TYR A 31 -11.44 7.34 0.84
N THR A 32 -11.02 7.12 -0.41
CA THR A 32 -11.89 6.66 -1.50
C THR A 32 -11.42 5.37 -2.16
N GLU A 33 -12.37 4.61 -2.73
CA GLU A 33 -12.14 3.39 -3.50
C GLU A 33 -12.72 3.43 -4.91
N GLY A 34 -12.09 2.64 -5.78
CA GLY A 34 -12.55 2.45 -7.15
C GLY A 34 -12.28 3.65 -8.05
N TRP A 35 -12.61 3.47 -9.32
CA TRP A 35 -12.47 4.53 -10.32
C TRP A 35 -13.48 5.66 -10.11
N ASP A 36 -14.67 5.34 -9.59
CA ASP A 36 -15.73 6.29 -9.25
C ASP A 36 -15.50 7.03 -7.92
N ARG A 37 -14.44 6.68 -7.17
CA ARG A 37 -14.05 7.32 -5.91
C ARG A 37 -15.14 7.29 -4.85
N HIS A 38 -15.66 6.11 -4.55
CA HIS A 38 -16.61 5.94 -3.45
C HIS A 38 -15.93 6.25 -2.11
N VAL A 39 -16.53 7.13 -1.30
CA VAL A 39 -15.98 7.49 0.03
C VAL A 39 -16.20 6.35 1.00
N VAL A 40 -15.11 5.78 1.52
CA VAL A 40 -15.13 4.65 2.47
C VAL A 40 -14.91 5.10 3.91
N SER A 41 -14.11 6.15 4.12
CA SER A 41 -13.87 6.70 5.45
C SER A 41 -13.40 8.16 5.36
N THR A 42 -13.65 8.93 6.42
CA THR A 42 -13.21 10.34 6.53
C THR A 42 -12.60 10.63 7.90
N GLY A 43 -12.07 11.84 8.08
CA GLY A 43 -11.59 12.35 9.35
C GLY A 43 -10.38 11.60 9.89
N ALA A 44 -10.37 11.35 11.20
CA ALA A 44 -9.24 10.74 11.90
C ALA A 44 -9.00 9.28 11.48
N ALA A 45 -10.06 8.53 11.18
CA ALA A 45 -9.97 7.13 10.76
C ALA A 45 -9.24 7.00 9.41
N ALA A 46 -9.67 7.75 8.39
CA ALA A 46 -8.97 7.80 7.11
C ALA A 46 -7.50 8.26 7.25
N LYS A 47 -7.23 9.19 8.17
CA LYS A 47 -5.87 9.67 8.43
C LYS A 47 -5.00 8.61 9.09
N ALA A 48 -5.55 7.83 10.02
CA ALA A 48 -4.87 6.69 10.61
C ALA A 48 -4.50 5.65 9.54
N THR A 49 -5.43 5.34 8.63
CA THR A 49 -5.16 4.45 7.49
C THR A 49 -4.03 4.96 6.62
N LYS A 50 -4.02 6.26 6.27
CA LYS A 50 -2.93 6.85 5.49
C LYS A 50 -1.58 6.69 6.17
N ARG A 51 -1.51 6.92 7.49
CA ARG A 51 -0.27 6.77 8.27
C ARG A 51 0.24 5.33 8.27
N ILE A 52 -0.64 4.35 8.39
CA ILE A 52 -0.28 2.92 8.30
C ILE A 52 0.27 2.62 6.90
N ILE A 53 -0.44 3.02 5.84
CA ILE A 53 -0.01 2.79 4.47
C ILE A 53 1.37 3.43 4.25
N ASN A 54 1.50 4.73 4.53
CA ASN A 54 2.70 5.50 4.23
C ASN A 54 3.90 5.19 5.12
N GLY A 55 3.68 4.79 6.38
CA GLY A 55 4.74 4.59 7.36
C GLY A 55 5.10 3.13 7.61
N GLN A 56 4.23 2.17 7.27
CA GLN A 56 4.44 0.76 7.57
C GLN A 56 4.35 -0.15 6.34
N ARG A 57 3.43 0.13 5.39
CA ARG A 57 3.22 -0.77 4.24
C ARG A 57 4.11 -0.44 3.05
N ILE A 58 4.23 0.83 2.69
CA ILE A 58 5.01 1.27 1.51
C ILE A 58 6.38 1.81 1.87
N TYR A 59 6.57 2.25 3.13
CA TYR A 59 7.87 2.72 3.57
C TYR A 59 8.86 1.56 3.57
N PRO A 60 10.16 1.79 3.28
CA PRO A 60 11.15 0.74 3.37
C PRO A 60 11.07 0.00 4.71
N PRO A 61 11.26 -1.34 4.72
CA PRO A 61 11.39 -2.10 5.95
C PRO A 61 12.50 -1.50 6.83
N PRO A 62 12.55 -1.85 8.13
CA PRO A 62 13.59 -1.36 9.03
C PRO A 62 14.97 -1.43 8.35
N LEU A 63 15.63 -0.28 8.28
CA LEU A 63 16.93 -0.11 7.64
C LEU A 63 18.03 -0.70 8.53
N THR A 64 17.90 -1.98 8.87
CA THR A 64 18.89 -2.74 9.65
C THR A 64 20.23 -2.83 8.91
N GLY A 65 20.23 -2.53 7.61
CA GLY A 65 21.38 -2.68 6.72
C GLY A 65 21.62 -4.12 6.29
N ASP A 66 20.82 -5.08 6.79
CA ASP A 66 20.93 -6.48 6.38
C ASP A 66 20.38 -6.67 4.96
N ARG A 67 21.28 -7.01 4.04
CA ARG A 67 20.96 -7.24 2.63
C ARG A 67 19.94 -8.35 2.44
N ALA A 68 20.01 -9.42 3.24
CA ALA A 68 19.10 -10.55 3.12
C ALA A 68 17.68 -10.15 3.52
N ALA A 69 17.53 -9.46 4.65
CA ALA A 69 16.24 -8.92 5.09
C ALA A 69 15.65 -7.92 4.08
N LEU A 70 16.47 -7.03 3.51
CA LEU A 70 16.01 -6.06 2.50
C LEU A 70 15.49 -6.74 1.23
N LEU A 71 16.18 -7.77 0.75
CA LEU A 71 15.75 -8.55 -0.42
C LEU A 71 14.47 -9.35 -0.14
N ALA A 72 14.35 -9.95 1.06
CA ALA A 72 13.15 -10.70 1.46
C ALA A 72 11.92 -9.81 1.57
N ALA A 73 12.06 -8.59 2.11
CA ALA A 73 10.98 -7.62 2.23
C ALA A 73 10.48 -7.07 0.88
N ALA A 74 11.30 -7.17 -0.18
CA ALA A 74 10.94 -6.78 -1.54
C ALA A 74 10.18 -7.89 -2.31
N ALA A 75 9.75 -8.96 -1.64
CA ALA A 75 8.96 -10.02 -2.24
C ALA A 75 7.72 -9.44 -2.95
N PRO A 76 7.42 -9.84 -4.21
CA PRO A 76 6.33 -9.27 -5.00
C PRO A 76 4.96 -9.89 -4.64
N ASP A 77 4.69 -10.05 -3.34
CA ASP A 77 3.46 -10.62 -2.82
C ASP A 77 2.41 -9.52 -2.62
N LEU A 78 1.20 -9.77 -3.13
CA LEU A 78 0.08 -8.83 -3.04
C LEU A 78 -0.55 -8.93 -1.64
N GLN A 79 -0.49 -7.85 -0.86
CA GLN A 79 -1.25 -7.72 0.38
C GLN A 79 -2.73 -7.48 0.07
N ALA A 80 -3.66 -8.14 0.75
CA ALA A 80 -5.09 -7.90 0.55
C ALA A 80 -5.53 -6.48 0.95
N ALA A 81 -6.62 -6.01 0.34
CA ALA A 81 -7.29 -4.79 0.78
C ALA A 81 -7.74 -4.92 2.26
N PRO A 82 -7.74 -3.82 3.04
CA PRO A 82 -8.33 -3.82 4.38
C PRO A 82 -9.81 -4.24 4.33
N ALA A 83 -10.30 -4.93 5.36
CA ALA A 83 -11.73 -5.15 5.51
C ALA A 83 -12.43 -3.85 5.91
N HIS A 84 -13.60 -3.59 5.34
CA HIS A 84 -14.46 -2.47 5.69
C HIS A 84 -15.79 -3.01 6.23
N GLU A 85 -16.20 -2.54 7.41
CA GLU A 85 -17.57 -2.75 7.89
C GLU A 85 -18.48 -1.81 7.10
N LYS A 86 -19.64 -2.33 6.66
CA LYS A 86 -20.64 -1.57 5.90
C LYS A 86 -21.36 -0.55 6.76
#